data_AF-A0A357F7Y1-F1
#
_entry.id   AF-A0A357F7Y1-F1
#
_cell.length_a   1.000
_cell.length_b   1.000
_cell.length_c   1.000
_cell.angle_alpha   90.00
_cell.angle_beta   90.00
_cell.angle_gamma   90.00
#
_symmetry.space_group_name_H-M   'P 1'
#
loop_
_entity.id
_entity.type
_entity.pdbx_description
1 polymer ?
#
loop_
_entity_poly.entity_id
_entity_poly.type
_entity_poly.pdbx_seq_one_letter_code
_entity_poly.pdbx_strand_id
1 'polypeptide(L)'
;MKLKFVIFALVLSSLLGLTEKTFAKSPKSSNWKNFRLEYQSTGNSEMKVGWNGKRLVVKLKPQGGEGGYSLARRVLEPKYRSLKTIRKYSKSRHLYRNRFITFPFKVISNVIRSSALKAIFYKDKADEDYWKHRVTYGWETTTLIAGLFTKKGIKAGHLVRYNKMRKNGNILKKGDVIKIPWKWISSELALRQVAVRAPLKLKQEASGKFFAHYQMKPGETLYSSVVIRFTGRLLNDEVNHVANKILKLNNIPDAKLIQNRQKIKIPLEWLSEEYLVNQTNANLSTKKAASARKTIKVKSKKSKTEKTVATKNKKSKTKIVAKKTKRKTNVHKIHVILDSGHGGGDPGASGGSRKNKDLIYEDEVVYDVSKRMSELLKKEGVIVHPTLADPNQKKPVRFLSHRHDKDEQLLVTPRYSTRNSRVGVNMRVYLVNHIYQELRKQKVPPENILFISLHGDSLHSSLRGVMVYYPDRRLRRGSFRLKSKIYRRIKEYNSKLTFQTKDNRYSEKLSKSFGKVIIDQFRKTKLPTHRVSSAVRGYLY
;
A
#
# COMPACT_ATOMS: atom_id res chain seq x y z
N MET A 1 75.37 20.30 52.51
CA MET A 1 74.39 19.78 51.53
C MET A 1 72.99 19.48 52.09
N LYS A 2 72.52 20.05 53.22
CA LYS A 2 71.17 19.77 53.75
C LYS A 2 70.22 20.97 53.94
N LEU A 3 70.65 22.21 53.67
CA LEU A 3 69.78 23.39 53.86
C LEU A 3 69.20 23.97 52.55
N LYS A 4 69.85 23.75 51.40
CA LYS A 4 69.34 24.20 50.09
C LYS A 4 68.18 23.35 49.54
N PHE A 5 68.00 22.13 50.05
CA PHE A 5 66.93 21.23 49.61
C PHE A 5 65.59 21.53 50.29
N VAL A 6 65.61 22.03 51.52
CA VAL A 6 64.39 22.32 52.29
C VAL A 6 63.70 23.59 51.80
N ILE A 7 64.46 24.60 51.39
CA ILE A 7 63.90 25.84 50.82
C ILE A 7 63.27 25.58 49.44
N PHE A 8 63.86 24.69 48.64
CA PHE A 8 63.30 24.32 47.33
C PHE A 8 62.00 23.51 47.46
N ALA A 9 61.88 22.66 48.50
CA ALA A 9 60.66 21.90 48.76
C ALA A 9 59.50 22.77 49.26
N LEU A 10 59.77 23.82 50.05
CA LEU A 10 58.74 24.74 50.56
C LEU A 10 58.20 25.69 49.46
N VAL A 11 59.05 26.13 48.53
CA VAL A 11 58.60 26.95 47.39
C VAL A 11 57.80 26.14 46.37
N LEU A 12 58.10 24.85 46.19
CA LEU A 12 57.30 23.97 45.33
C LEU A 12 55.92 23.64 45.94
N SER A 13 55.84 23.64 47.28
CA SER A 13 54.59 23.37 48.02
C SER A 13 53.65 24.59 48.03
N SER A 14 54.19 25.82 48.04
CA SER A 14 53.38 27.05 47.97
C SER A 14 52.88 27.38 46.56
N LEU A 15 53.56 26.91 45.51
CA LEU A 15 53.09 27.03 44.11
C LEU A 15 52.01 26.00 43.71
N LEU A 16 51.84 24.92 44.48
CA LEU A 16 50.75 23.96 44.31
C LEU A 16 49.50 24.31 45.14
N GLY A 17 49.58 25.34 45.99
CA GLY A 17 48.50 25.75 46.91
C GLY A 17 47.56 26.85 46.40
N LEU A 18 47.83 27.46 45.24
CA LEU A 18 47.01 28.53 44.66
C LEU A 18 46.67 28.23 43.19
N THR A 19 46.01 27.11 42.96
CA THR A 19 45.11 27.00 41.80
C THR A 19 43.71 26.84 42.35
N GLU A 20 42.92 27.91 42.29
CA GLU A 20 41.48 27.79 42.34
C GLU A 20 41.08 26.60 41.46
N LYS A 21 40.35 25.65 42.06
CA LYS A 21 39.66 24.61 41.32
C LYS A 21 38.61 25.31 40.47
N THR A 22 39.03 25.90 39.36
CA THR A 22 38.17 26.11 38.21
C THR A 22 37.75 24.72 37.80
N PHE A 23 36.57 24.31 38.25
CA PHE A 23 35.91 23.12 37.73
C PHE A 23 35.91 23.27 36.22
N ALA A 24 36.79 22.53 35.54
CA ALA A 24 36.77 22.41 34.10
C ALA A 24 35.34 21.98 33.76
N LYS A 25 34.57 22.89 33.16
CA LYS A 25 33.19 22.66 32.74
C LYS A 25 33.16 21.29 32.08
N SER A 26 32.39 20.37 32.67
CA SER A 26 32.17 19.03 32.15
C SER A 26 31.98 19.13 30.64
N PRO A 27 32.67 18.32 29.80
CA PRO A 27 32.59 18.48 28.36
C PRO A 27 31.12 18.36 27.96
N LYS A 28 30.51 19.46 27.49
CA LYS A 28 29.12 19.51 27.03
C LYS A 28 28.92 18.32 26.09
N SER A 29 28.14 17.32 26.53
CA SER A 29 27.93 16.11 25.75
C SER A 29 27.44 16.51 24.36
N SER A 30 28.24 16.19 23.34
CA SER A 30 27.97 16.67 22.00
C SER A 30 26.71 15.93 21.50
N ASN A 31 25.60 16.66 21.31
CA ASN A 31 24.30 16.14 20.84
C ASN A 31 24.32 15.63 19.38
N TRP A 32 25.48 15.22 18.87
CA TRP A 32 25.67 14.74 17.51
C TRP A 32 25.41 13.23 17.43
N LYS A 33 24.64 12.82 16.41
CA LYS A 33 24.41 11.41 16.07
C LYS A 33 25.15 11.07 14.79
N ASN A 34 25.96 10.02 14.83
CA ASN A 34 26.67 9.52 13.66
C ASN A 34 25.71 8.72 12.78
N PHE A 35 25.88 8.80 11.47
CA PHE A 35 25.14 7.99 10.50
C PHE A 35 25.93 7.77 9.22
N ARG A 36 25.48 6.79 8.43
CA ARG A 36 26.01 6.45 7.11
C ARG A 36 24.85 6.41 6.12
N LEU A 37 25.15 6.55 4.83
CA LEU A 37 24.15 6.43 3.77
C LEU A 37 23.89 4.94 3.50
N GLU A 38 22.63 4.51 3.62
CA GLU A 38 22.24 3.09 3.52
C GLU A 38 22.36 2.50 2.10
N TYR A 39 22.56 3.32 1.05
CA TYR A 39 22.40 2.89 -0.37
C TYR A 39 23.51 3.32 -1.34
N GLN A 40 24.68 3.78 -0.87
CA GLN A 40 25.82 4.09 -1.76
C GLN A 40 26.96 3.10 -1.56
N SER A 41 27.38 2.43 -2.65
CA SER A 41 28.53 1.52 -2.71
C SER A 41 29.89 2.23 -2.76
N THR A 42 29.91 3.57 -2.84
CA THR A 42 31.14 4.35 -2.96
C THR A 42 31.36 5.22 -1.72
N GLY A 43 32.13 4.69 -0.78
CA GLY A 43 32.71 5.41 0.35
C GLY A 43 31.76 5.59 1.55
N ASN A 44 31.97 4.77 2.59
CA ASN A 44 31.40 4.90 3.94
C ASN A 44 31.84 6.21 4.63
N SER A 45 31.47 7.38 4.09
CA SER A 45 31.78 8.67 4.72
C SER A 45 30.92 8.83 5.97
N GLU A 46 31.55 8.74 7.14
CA GLU A 46 30.88 9.02 8.42
C GLU A 46 30.34 10.45 8.44
N MET A 47 29.02 10.57 8.62
CA MET A 47 28.32 11.86 8.75
C MET A 47 27.78 12.01 10.16
N LYS A 48 27.59 13.26 10.59
CA LYS A 48 26.99 13.56 11.90
C LYS A 48 25.79 14.49 11.72
N VAL A 49 24.69 14.23 12.39
CA VAL A 49 23.53 15.13 12.45
C VAL A 49 23.35 15.63 13.88
N GLY A 50 22.96 16.89 14.04
CA GLY A 50 22.74 17.47 15.36
C GLY A 50 21.96 18.77 15.32
N TRP A 51 21.47 19.16 16.49
CA TRP A 51 20.87 20.47 16.71
C TRP A 51 21.96 21.46 17.12
N ASN A 52 22.06 22.61 16.45
CA ASN A 52 23.08 23.62 16.75
C ASN A 52 22.58 24.77 17.64
N GLY A 53 21.41 24.63 18.26
CA GLY A 53 20.74 25.69 19.01
C GLY A 53 19.59 26.35 18.24
N LYS A 54 19.67 26.43 16.90
CA LYS A 54 18.66 27.10 16.06
C LYS A 54 18.00 26.18 15.01
N ARG A 55 18.74 25.21 14.47
CA ARG A 55 18.25 24.31 13.42
C ARG A 55 19.00 22.98 13.43
N LEU A 56 18.43 21.99 12.76
CA LEU A 56 19.17 20.79 12.40
C LEU A 56 20.24 21.09 11.34
N VAL A 57 21.41 20.51 11.55
CA VAL A 57 22.57 20.62 10.66
C VAL A 57 23.20 19.24 10.50
N VAL A 58 23.87 19.03 9.38
CA VAL A 58 24.66 17.81 9.12
C VAL A 58 26.11 18.20 8.88
N LYS A 59 27.01 17.44 9.48
CA LYS A 59 28.44 17.48 9.26
C LYS A 59 28.85 16.31 8.39
N LEU A 60 29.63 16.59 7.35
CA LEU A 60 30.25 15.57 6.51
C LEU A 60 31.66 16.01 6.11
N LYS A 61 32.50 15.03 5.76
CA LYS A 61 33.85 15.27 5.24
C LYS A 61 33.88 15.15 3.71
N PRO A 62 34.74 15.91 3.02
CA PRO A 62 35.09 15.65 1.62
C PRO A 62 35.74 14.27 1.47
N GLN A 63 35.57 13.64 0.31
CA GLN A 63 36.26 12.41 -0.07
C GLN A 63 37.66 12.72 -0.65
N GLY A 64 38.55 11.72 -0.73
CA GLY A 64 39.87 11.89 -1.33
C GLY A 64 39.75 12.27 -2.81
N GLY A 65 40.48 13.31 -3.25
CA GLY A 65 40.40 13.83 -4.62
C GLY A 65 39.08 14.58 -4.96
N GLU A 66 38.19 14.79 -3.99
CA GLU A 66 36.88 15.41 -4.26
C GLU A 66 36.99 16.93 -4.40
N GLY A 67 36.80 17.42 -5.64
CA GLY A 67 36.66 18.85 -5.93
C GLY A 67 35.31 19.43 -5.48
N GLY A 68 35.23 20.77 -5.41
CA GLY A 68 34.03 21.46 -4.92
C GLY A 68 32.75 21.21 -5.72
N TYR A 69 32.82 21.02 -7.04
CA TYR A 69 31.66 20.67 -7.86
C TYR A 69 31.16 19.25 -7.58
N SER A 70 32.08 18.28 -7.44
CA SER A 70 31.76 16.89 -7.09
C SER A 70 31.12 16.81 -5.71
N LEU A 71 31.68 17.54 -4.74
CA LEU A 71 31.09 17.67 -3.40
C LEU A 71 29.69 18.26 -3.47
N ALA A 72 29.49 19.37 -4.20
CA ALA A 72 28.17 19.97 -4.37
C ALA A 72 27.15 18.99 -4.95
N ARG A 73 27.53 18.23 -5.98
CA ARG A 73 26.66 17.24 -6.62
C ARG A 73 26.27 16.11 -5.67
N ARG A 74 27.21 15.64 -4.83
CA ARG A 74 27.00 14.56 -3.86
C ARG A 74 26.11 15.00 -2.69
N VAL A 75 26.32 16.21 -2.16
CA VAL A 75 25.76 16.58 -0.85
C VAL A 75 24.60 17.56 -0.91
N LEU A 76 24.49 18.37 -1.97
CA LEU A 76 23.47 19.43 -2.06
C LEU A 76 22.27 19.02 -2.91
N GLU A 77 21.09 19.55 -2.54
CA GLU A 77 19.92 19.51 -3.43
C GLU A 77 20.20 20.20 -4.76
N PRO A 78 19.60 19.74 -5.88
CA PRO A 78 19.82 20.30 -7.21
C PRO A 78 19.82 21.84 -7.27
N LYS A 79 18.83 22.48 -6.63
CA LYS A 79 18.70 23.94 -6.61
C LYS A 79 19.78 24.72 -5.85
N TYR A 80 20.59 24.04 -5.04
CA TYR A 80 21.72 24.66 -4.30
C TYR A 80 23.08 24.18 -4.80
N ARG A 81 23.13 23.32 -5.83
CA ARG A 81 24.39 22.76 -6.36
C ARG A 81 25.21 23.86 -7.04
N SER A 82 26.13 24.42 -6.27
CA SER A 82 27.13 25.35 -6.81
C SER A 82 28.39 25.32 -5.97
N LEU A 83 29.51 25.68 -6.61
CA LEU A 83 30.78 25.88 -5.91
C LEU A 83 30.69 27.00 -4.88
N LYS A 84 29.91 28.05 -5.17
CA LYS A 84 29.63 29.16 -4.23
C LYS A 84 28.99 28.66 -2.93
N THR A 85 28.01 27.74 -3.02
CA THR A 85 27.37 27.14 -1.85
C THR A 85 28.37 26.33 -1.02
N ILE A 86 29.25 25.56 -1.66
CA ILE A 86 30.28 24.79 -0.96
C ILE A 86 31.24 25.71 -0.21
N ARG A 87 31.79 26.73 -0.89
CA ARG A 87 32.71 27.72 -0.29
C ARG A 87 32.07 28.46 0.89
N LYS A 88 30.79 28.82 0.77
CA LYS A 88 30.02 29.47 1.85
C LYS A 88 30.01 28.65 3.14
N TYR A 89 29.88 27.32 3.05
CA TYR A 89 29.76 26.46 4.23
C TYR A 89 31.09 25.83 4.67
N SER A 90 32.04 25.62 3.76
CA SER A 90 33.40 25.18 4.09
C SER A 90 34.23 26.28 4.77
N LYS A 91 33.86 27.55 4.56
CA LYS A 91 34.62 28.74 4.98
C LYS A 91 36.07 28.75 4.43
N SER A 92 36.30 28.06 3.32
CA SER A 92 37.62 27.99 2.68
C SER A 92 37.49 27.72 1.19
N ARG A 93 38.47 28.20 0.41
CA ARG A 93 38.61 27.85 -1.02
C ARG A 93 39.08 26.40 -1.19
N HIS A 94 39.86 25.87 -0.24
CA HIS A 94 40.38 24.51 -0.25
C HIS A 94 39.49 23.55 0.56
N LEU A 95 39.39 22.31 0.08
CA LEU A 95 38.64 21.24 0.76
C LEU A 95 39.60 20.32 1.49
N TYR A 96 39.49 20.28 2.82
CA TYR A 96 40.35 19.44 3.66
C TYR A 96 39.63 18.13 4.00
N ARG A 97 40.22 16.99 3.62
CA ARG A 97 39.68 15.64 3.80
C ARG A 97 39.29 15.32 5.25
N ASN A 98 40.07 15.78 6.22
CA ASN A 98 39.86 15.47 7.64
C ASN A 98 38.98 16.48 8.39
N ARG A 99 38.49 17.53 7.69
CA ARG A 99 37.69 18.60 8.30
C ARG A 99 36.21 18.43 7.98
N PHE A 100 35.37 18.48 9.01
CA PHE A 100 33.92 18.48 8.82
C PHE A 100 33.43 19.83 8.26
N ILE A 101 32.60 19.75 7.22
CA ILE A 101 31.83 20.88 6.72
C ILE A 101 30.41 20.76 7.26
N THR A 102 29.90 21.85 7.84
CA THR A 102 28.56 21.87 8.45
C THR A 102 27.56 22.51 7.49
N PHE A 103 26.58 21.74 7.03
CA PHE A 103 25.54 22.19 6.14
C PHE A 103 24.20 22.29 6.88
N PRO A 104 23.42 23.38 6.66
CA PRO A 104 22.03 23.44 7.10
C PRO A 104 21.20 22.32 6.47
N PHE A 105 20.29 21.71 7.24
CA PHE A 105 19.47 20.61 6.74
C PHE A 105 18.73 20.94 5.42
N LYS A 106 18.25 22.19 5.27
CA LYS A 106 17.53 22.69 4.08
C LYS A 106 18.31 22.59 2.77
N VAL A 107 19.64 22.67 2.79
CA VAL A 107 20.45 22.71 1.55
C VAL A 107 20.93 21.33 1.09
N ILE A 108 20.78 20.33 1.95
CA ILE A 108 21.32 18.99 1.78
C ILE A 108 20.36 18.11 0.99
N SER A 109 20.93 17.23 0.17
CA SER A 109 20.18 16.26 -0.63
C SER A 109 19.23 15.39 0.23
N ASN A 110 18.09 15.08 -0.36
CA ASN A 110 16.99 14.36 0.26
C ASN A 110 17.40 12.99 0.81
N VAL A 111 18.34 12.31 0.13
CA VAL A 111 18.91 11.03 0.56
C VAL A 111 19.65 11.17 1.89
N ILE A 112 20.52 12.17 2.00
CA ILE A 112 21.26 12.46 3.24
C ILE A 112 20.29 12.93 4.33
N ARG A 113 19.30 13.78 3.98
CA ARG A 113 18.24 14.21 4.90
C ARG A 113 17.48 13.03 5.50
N SER A 114 17.11 12.05 4.68
CA SER A 114 16.44 10.82 5.13
C SER A 114 17.24 10.06 6.18
N SER A 115 18.50 9.74 5.87
CA SER A 115 19.40 9.02 6.78
C SER A 115 19.66 9.82 8.07
N ALA A 116 19.82 11.13 7.96
CA ALA A 116 19.98 12.03 9.10
C ALA A 116 18.72 12.05 9.99
N LEU A 117 17.51 12.07 9.42
CA LEU A 117 16.26 12.01 10.21
C LEU A 117 16.12 10.69 10.95
N LYS A 118 16.42 9.56 10.30
CA LYS A 118 16.42 8.24 10.95
C LYS A 118 17.44 8.16 12.10
N ALA A 119 18.60 8.79 11.94
CA ALA A 119 19.65 8.77 12.95
C ALA A 119 19.34 9.68 14.15
N ILE A 120 18.82 10.89 13.91
CA ILE A 120 18.47 11.82 14.98
C ILE A 120 17.17 11.38 15.69
N PHE A 121 16.14 10.99 14.94
CA PHE A 121 14.85 10.52 15.46
C PHE A 121 14.79 8.99 15.46
N TYR A 122 15.77 8.35 16.11
CA TYR A 122 15.92 6.89 16.16
C TYR A 122 14.73 6.14 16.81
N LYS A 123 13.82 6.84 17.50
CA LYS A 123 12.60 6.28 18.10
C LYS A 123 11.40 6.29 17.14
N ASP A 124 11.55 6.91 15.98
CA ASP A 124 10.49 6.94 14.97
C ASP A 124 10.30 5.57 14.33
N LYS A 125 9.07 5.25 13.97
CA LYS A 125 8.72 3.97 13.33
C LYS A 125 7.78 4.17 12.16
N ALA A 126 7.99 3.41 11.10
CA ALA A 126 7.02 3.25 10.03
C ALA A 126 5.85 2.37 10.50
N ASP A 127 4.62 2.84 10.29
CA ASP A 127 3.37 2.08 10.48
C ASP A 127 2.71 1.82 9.10
N GLU A 128 1.61 1.08 9.04
CA GLU A 128 0.88 0.84 7.78
C GLU A 128 0.34 2.14 7.18
N ASP A 129 -0.24 3.00 8.02
CA ASP A 129 -1.00 4.17 7.57
C ASP A 129 -0.26 5.51 7.75
N TYR A 130 0.78 5.54 8.60
CA TYR A 130 1.51 6.77 8.95
C TYR A 130 2.97 6.50 9.35
N TRP A 131 3.78 7.55 9.34
CA TRP A 131 5.03 7.60 10.08
C TRP A 131 4.74 8.00 11.52
N LYS A 132 5.15 7.18 12.48
CA LYS A 132 4.98 7.41 13.90
C LYS A 132 6.24 8.10 14.42
N HIS A 133 6.16 9.42 14.54
CA HIS A 133 7.21 10.21 15.14
C HIS A 133 7.07 10.21 16.67
N ARG A 134 8.15 9.97 17.41
CA ARG A 134 8.15 10.02 18.88
C ARG A 134 9.09 11.12 19.35
N VAL A 135 8.51 12.10 20.05
CA VAL A 135 9.25 13.26 20.56
C VAL A 135 10.36 12.78 21.49
N THR A 136 11.60 13.04 21.11
CA THR A 136 12.80 12.51 21.76
C THR A 136 13.56 13.60 22.50
N TYR A 137 13.54 14.82 21.97
CA TYR A 137 14.28 15.98 22.44
C TYR A 137 13.34 17.12 22.87
N GLY A 138 13.80 17.94 23.81
CA GLY A 138 13.00 19.08 24.33
C GLY A 138 12.90 20.26 23.36
N TRP A 139 13.76 20.33 22.34
CA TRP A 139 13.75 21.39 21.32
C TRP A 139 12.76 21.11 20.17
N GLU A 140 12.10 19.97 20.18
CA GLU A 140 11.15 19.61 19.13
C GLU A 140 9.86 20.41 19.25
N THR A 141 9.37 20.88 18.10
CA THR A 141 8.09 21.59 18.01
C THR A 141 7.27 21.03 16.86
N THR A 142 5.95 21.16 16.93
CA THR A 142 5.07 20.66 15.86
C THR A 142 5.38 21.34 14.51
N THR A 143 5.81 22.60 14.53
CA THR A 143 6.27 23.35 13.36
C THR A 143 7.57 22.77 12.78
N LEU A 144 8.53 22.42 13.63
CA LEU A 144 9.75 21.75 13.20
C LEU A 144 9.43 20.40 12.56
N ILE A 145 8.62 19.56 13.22
CA ILE A 145 8.25 18.24 12.70
C ILE A 145 7.52 18.35 11.36
N ALA A 146 6.58 19.29 11.23
CA ALA A 146 5.93 19.55 9.95
C ALA A 146 6.95 19.94 8.87
N GLY A 147 7.86 20.88 9.16
CA GLY A 147 8.87 21.35 8.22
C GLY A 147 9.92 20.30 7.82
N LEU A 148 10.18 19.32 8.69
CA LEU A 148 11.15 18.25 8.44
C LEU A 148 10.57 17.09 7.63
N PHE A 149 9.33 16.69 7.94
CA PHE A 149 8.75 15.43 7.41
C PHE A 149 7.75 15.64 6.28
N THR A 150 7.02 16.76 6.27
CA THR A 150 5.84 16.91 5.40
C THR A 150 6.14 17.64 4.09
N LYS A 151 5.31 17.38 3.06
CA LYS A 151 5.38 18.06 1.76
C LYS A 151 4.87 19.50 1.85
N LYS A 152 5.23 20.33 0.86
CA LYS A 152 4.80 21.74 0.77
C LYS A 152 3.26 21.84 0.91
N GLY A 153 2.81 22.80 1.71
CA GLY A 153 1.38 23.04 2.00
C GLY A 153 0.88 22.38 3.30
N ILE A 154 1.54 21.33 3.79
CA ILE A 154 1.21 20.75 5.10
C ILE A 154 1.94 21.52 6.20
N LYS A 155 1.17 22.24 7.00
CA LYS A 155 1.66 23.04 8.15
C LYS A 155 1.39 22.34 9.49
N ALA A 156 2.00 22.83 10.57
CA ALA A 156 1.82 22.34 11.94
C ALA A 156 0.34 22.12 12.31
N GLY A 157 -0.54 23.08 12.01
CA GLY A 157 -1.98 22.98 12.32
C GLY A 157 -2.70 21.78 11.68
N HIS A 158 -2.18 21.23 10.57
CA HIS A 158 -2.70 19.97 10.01
C HIS A 158 -2.34 18.78 10.89
N LEU A 159 -1.10 18.72 11.38
CA LEU A 159 -0.65 17.68 12.31
C LEU A 159 -1.42 17.75 13.63
N VAL A 160 -1.62 18.96 14.16
CA VAL A 160 -2.38 19.21 15.40
C VAL A 160 -3.80 18.66 15.31
N ARG A 161 -4.53 19.04 14.25
CA ARG A 161 -5.92 18.58 14.02
C ARG A 161 -6.00 17.07 13.81
N TYR A 162 -5.09 16.51 13.02
CA TYR A 162 -5.09 15.06 12.74
C TYR A 162 -4.79 14.23 13.99
N ASN A 163 -3.86 14.68 14.83
CA ASN A 163 -3.43 13.98 16.04
C ASN A 163 -4.24 14.36 17.29
N LYS A 164 -5.22 15.27 17.17
CA LYS A 164 -6.01 15.80 18.29
C LYS A 164 -5.12 16.26 19.45
N MET A 165 -4.08 17.04 19.12
CA MET A 165 -3.04 17.40 20.08
C MET A 165 -3.55 18.45 21.09
N ARG A 166 -3.19 18.25 22.36
CA ARG A 166 -3.48 19.19 23.44
C ARG A 166 -2.82 20.56 23.20
N LYS A 167 -3.40 21.62 23.76
CA LYS A 167 -2.86 23.00 23.71
C LYS A 167 -2.43 23.42 22.29
N ASN A 168 -3.21 23.03 21.29
CA ASN A 168 -2.95 23.30 19.86
C ASN A 168 -1.55 22.87 19.36
N GLY A 169 -0.91 21.90 20.02
CA GLY A 169 0.44 21.43 19.68
C GLY A 169 1.56 22.43 19.99
N ASN A 170 1.30 23.43 20.83
CA ASN A 170 2.28 24.44 21.26
C ASN A 170 3.31 23.86 22.24
N ILE A 171 2.97 22.78 22.96
CA ILE A 171 3.86 22.15 23.95
C ILE A 171 3.95 20.65 23.66
N LEU A 172 5.12 20.22 23.18
CA LEU A 172 5.47 18.81 23.07
C LEU A 172 6.20 18.36 24.33
N LYS A 173 5.79 17.22 24.87
CA LYS A 173 6.50 16.53 25.96
C LYS A 173 7.29 15.37 25.37
N LYS A 174 8.48 15.10 25.92
CA LYS A 174 9.25 13.90 25.56
C LYS A 174 8.36 12.67 25.72
N GLY A 175 8.36 11.80 24.70
CA GLY A 175 7.53 10.60 24.63
C GLY A 175 6.21 10.79 23.89
N ASP A 176 5.75 12.02 23.65
CA ASP A 176 4.56 12.29 22.83
C ASP A 176 4.70 11.63 21.45
N VAL A 177 3.57 11.17 20.91
CA VAL A 177 3.51 10.49 19.61
C VAL A 177 2.77 11.38 18.62
N ILE A 178 3.43 11.68 17.50
CA ILE A 178 2.85 12.40 16.37
C ILE A 178 2.76 11.46 15.18
N LYS A 179 1.54 11.17 14.74
CA LYS A 179 1.27 10.40 13.52
C LYS A 179 1.27 11.32 12.32
N ILE A 180 2.13 11.04 11.36
CA ILE A 180 2.25 11.79 10.11
C ILE A 180 1.77 10.87 8.98
N PRO A 181 0.55 11.08 8.44
CA PRO A 181 0.02 10.25 7.35
C PRO A 181 0.99 10.14 6.19
N TRP A 182 1.15 8.95 5.60
CA TRP A 182 2.05 8.75 4.46
C TRP A 182 1.79 9.73 3.30
N LYS A 183 0.51 10.07 3.04
CA LYS A 183 0.09 11.05 2.04
C LYS A 183 0.59 12.49 2.27
N TRP A 184 1.01 12.81 3.50
CA TRP A 184 1.52 14.12 3.90
C TRP A 184 3.04 14.16 3.93
N ILE A 185 3.70 13.02 4.04
CA ILE A 185 5.16 12.94 4.05
C ILE A 185 5.70 13.38 2.69
N SER A 186 6.80 14.13 2.71
CA SER A 186 7.51 14.46 1.48
C SER A 186 8.02 13.17 0.83
N SER A 187 7.53 12.86 -0.37
CA SER A 187 7.96 11.69 -1.15
C SER A 187 9.47 11.71 -1.39
N GLU A 188 10.06 12.89 -1.44
CA GLU A 188 11.50 13.08 -1.64
C GLU A 188 12.34 12.48 -0.50
N LEU A 189 11.83 12.43 0.73
CA LEU A 189 12.58 11.91 1.88
C LEU A 189 12.71 10.39 1.88
N ALA A 190 11.95 9.66 1.06
CA ALA A 190 12.02 8.20 0.96
C ALA A 190 12.04 7.46 2.33
N LEU A 191 11.32 7.96 3.34
CA LEU A 191 11.35 7.44 4.71
C LEU A 191 10.78 6.03 4.83
N ARG A 192 9.85 5.68 3.93
CA ARG A 192 9.33 4.32 3.81
C ARG A 192 10.38 3.49 3.10
N GLN A 193 10.96 2.50 3.78
CA GLN A 193 11.67 1.43 3.09
C GLN A 193 10.63 0.62 2.31
N VAL A 194 10.40 1.01 1.07
CA VAL A 194 9.55 0.28 0.13
C VAL A 194 10.42 -0.82 -0.47
N ALA A 195 10.34 -2.01 0.09
CA ALA A 195 10.80 -3.19 -0.65
C ALA A 195 9.72 -3.54 -1.69
N VAL A 196 10.13 -4.14 -2.80
CA VAL A 196 9.19 -4.66 -3.79
C VAL A 196 9.21 -6.18 -3.77
N ARG A 197 8.06 -6.81 -4.01
CA ARG A 197 8.02 -8.27 -4.15
C ARG A 197 8.61 -8.69 -5.48
N ALA A 198 9.21 -9.89 -5.50
CA ALA A 198 9.57 -10.55 -6.74
C ALA A 198 8.34 -10.63 -7.67
N PRO A 199 8.52 -10.48 -9.00
CA PRO A 199 9.79 -10.41 -9.73
C PRO A 199 10.42 -9.01 -9.81
N LEU A 200 9.83 -7.98 -9.20
CA LEU A 200 10.35 -6.62 -9.25
C LEU A 200 11.62 -6.49 -8.40
N LYS A 201 12.53 -5.61 -8.83
CA LYS A 201 13.74 -5.24 -8.09
C LYS A 201 13.73 -3.73 -7.83
N LEU A 202 13.86 -3.34 -6.56
CA LEU A 202 14.00 -1.93 -6.20
C LEU A 202 15.38 -1.43 -6.65
N LYS A 203 15.43 -0.32 -7.38
CA LYS A 203 16.67 0.37 -7.71
C LYS A 203 16.56 1.87 -7.50
N GLN A 204 17.68 2.47 -7.12
CA GLN A 204 17.82 3.91 -7.02
C GLN A 204 18.54 4.44 -8.27
N GLU A 205 17.98 5.47 -8.89
CA GLU A 205 18.59 6.15 -10.04
C GLU A 205 19.56 7.25 -9.57
N ALA A 206 20.40 7.77 -10.48
CA ALA A 206 21.35 8.85 -10.18
C ALA A 206 20.69 10.14 -9.64
N SER A 207 19.41 10.36 -9.96
CA SER A 207 18.60 11.45 -9.41
C SER A 207 18.22 11.28 -7.93
N GLY A 208 18.46 10.09 -7.37
CA GLY A 208 18.07 9.70 -6.02
C GLY A 208 16.66 9.12 -5.92
N LYS A 209 15.85 9.12 -7.00
CA LYS A 209 14.49 8.53 -7.03
C LYS A 209 14.57 7.01 -7.12
N PHE A 210 13.69 6.33 -6.38
CA PHE A 210 13.56 4.88 -6.45
C PHE A 210 12.49 4.47 -7.48
N PHE A 211 12.79 3.40 -8.21
CA PHE A 211 11.88 2.76 -9.14
C PHE A 211 11.87 1.25 -8.91
N ALA A 212 10.78 0.61 -9.30
CA ALA A 212 10.75 -0.83 -9.46
C ALA A 212 11.19 -1.18 -10.88
N HIS A 213 12.13 -2.11 -10.99
CA HIS A 213 12.59 -2.62 -12.27
C HIS A 213 12.06 -4.02 -12.47
N TYR A 214 11.43 -4.22 -13.62
CA TYR A 214 11.04 -5.53 -14.11
C TYR A 214 11.92 -5.91 -15.30
N GLN A 215 12.29 -7.18 -15.42
CA GLN A 215 12.96 -7.70 -16.60
C GLN A 215 11.94 -8.49 -17.42
N MET A 216 11.63 -8.00 -18.62
CA MET A 216 10.67 -8.63 -19.53
C MET A 216 11.10 -10.07 -19.83
N LYS A 217 10.15 -11.00 -19.89
CA LYS A 217 10.40 -12.35 -20.41
C LYS A 217 10.05 -12.42 -21.90
N PRO A 218 10.60 -13.39 -22.65
CA PRO A 218 10.19 -13.64 -24.02
C PRO A 218 8.67 -13.81 -24.13
N GLY A 219 8.05 -13.15 -25.11
CA GLY A 219 6.61 -13.20 -25.37
C GLY A 219 5.74 -12.34 -24.43
N GLU A 220 6.32 -11.61 -23.49
CA GLU A 220 5.56 -10.68 -22.63
C GLU A 220 5.27 -9.36 -23.33
N THR A 221 4.12 -8.76 -23.03
CA THR A 221 3.75 -7.42 -23.53
C THR A 221 3.72 -6.39 -22.40
N LEU A 222 4.03 -5.13 -22.72
CA LEU A 222 3.98 -4.04 -21.73
C LEU A 222 2.60 -3.95 -21.06
N TYR A 223 1.53 -4.03 -21.84
CA TYR A 223 0.15 -3.90 -21.38
C TYR A 223 -0.21 -4.97 -20.35
N SER A 224 -0.05 -6.26 -20.71
CA SER A 224 -0.44 -7.37 -19.83
C SER A 224 0.58 -7.59 -18.71
N SER A 225 1.85 -7.75 -19.07
CA SER A 225 2.87 -8.32 -18.20
C SER A 225 3.49 -7.28 -17.27
N VAL A 226 3.30 -5.99 -17.57
CA VAL A 226 3.81 -4.89 -16.76
C VAL A 226 2.66 -4.05 -16.19
N VAL A 227 1.86 -3.41 -17.04
CA VAL A 227 0.83 -2.45 -16.60
C VAL A 227 -0.24 -3.18 -15.81
N ILE A 228 -0.96 -4.11 -16.41
CA ILE A 228 -2.06 -4.81 -15.74
C ILE A 228 -1.53 -5.58 -14.53
N ARG A 229 -0.43 -6.32 -14.71
CA ARG A 229 0.15 -7.16 -13.67
C ARG A 229 0.62 -6.38 -12.44
N PHE A 230 1.43 -5.32 -12.61
CA PHE A 230 2.08 -4.66 -11.48
C PHE A 230 1.36 -3.42 -10.98
N THR A 231 0.49 -2.81 -11.77
CA THR A 231 -0.28 -1.63 -11.34
C THR A 231 -1.72 -1.95 -10.98
N GLY A 232 -2.23 -3.08 -11.48
CA GLY A 232 -3.61 -3.50 -11.27
C GLY A 232 -4.63 -2.78 -12.15
N ARG A 233 -4.23 -1.88 -13.05
CA ARG A 233 -5.15 -1.24 -14.02
C ARG A 233 -5.73 -2.29 -14.97
N LEU A 234 -7.01 -2.18 -15.33
CA LEU A 234 -7.72 -3.18 -16.15
C LEU A 234 -8.49 -2.56 -17.31
N LEU A 235 -9.10 -1.39 -17.07
CA LEU A 235 -9.86 -0.65 -18.08
C LEU A 235 -8.94 -0.29 -19.25
N ASN A 236 -9.45 -0.43 -20.47
CA ASN A 236 -8.68 -0.25 -21.69
C ASN A 236 -7.94 1.12 -21.71
N ASP A 237 -8.67 2.21 -21.49
CA ASP A 237 -8.13 3.56 -21.51
C ASP A 237 -7.08 3.81 -20.41
N GLU A 238 -7.32 3.27 -19.21
CA GLU A 238 -6.35 3.39 -18.10
C GLU A 238 -5.07 2.62 -18.38
N VAL A 239 -5.20 1.40 -18.91
CA VAL A 239 -4.06 0.55 -19.26
C VAL A 239 -3.23 1.23 -20.35
N ASN A 240 -3.87 1.76 -21.40
CA ASN A 240 -3.20 2.49 -22.48
C ASN A 240 -2.51 3.76 -21.99
N HIS A 241 -3.20 4.54 -21.15
CA HIS A 241 -2.62 5.76 -20.56
C HIS A 241 -1.39 5.47 -19.71
N VAL A 242 -1.46 4.46 -18.85
CA VAL A 242 -0.32 4.08 -18.00
C VAL A 242 0.80 3.49 -18.84
N ALA A 243 0.50 2.66 -19.85
CA ALA A 243 1.49 2.13 -20.79
C ALA A 243 2.27 3.26 -21.47
N ASN A 244 1.57 4.26 -22.02
CA ASN A 244 2.18 5.41 -22.69
C ASN A 244 3.13 6.19 -21.76
N LYS A 245 2.77 6.34 -20.48
CA LYS A 245 3.67 7.00 -19.53
C LYS A 245 4.88 6.13 -19.15
N ILE A 246 4.71 4.80 -19.05
CA ILE A 246 5.84 3.88 -18.82
C ILE A 246 6.78 3.90 -20.02
N LEU A 247 6.27 3.91 -21.25
CA LEU A 247 7.06 4.04 -22.48
C LEU A 247 7.92 5.31 -22.45
N LYS A 248 7.28 6.46 -22.22
CA LYS A 248 7.98 7.76 -22.07
C LYS A 248 9.03 7.74 -20.97
N LEU A 249 8.73 7.16 -19.80
CA LEU A 249 9.68 7.04 -18.69
C LEU A 249 10.92 6.19 -19.03
N ASN A 250 10.76 5.23 -19.93
CA ASN A 250 11.82 4.30 -20.33
C ASN A 250 12.50 4.69 -21.64
N ASN A 251 12.14 5.85 -22.22
CA ASN A 251 12.61 6.30 -23.54
C ASN A 251 12.36 5.27 -24.64
N ILE A 252 11.18 4.65 -24.63
CA ILE A 252 10.76 3.67 -25.62
C ILE A 252 9.65 4.33 -26.46
N PRO A 253 9.82 4.53 -27.77
CA PRO A 253 8.83 5.25 -28.57
C PRO A 253 7.56 4.42 -28.84
N ASP A 254 7.69 3.10 -28.98
CA ASP A 254 6.57 2.18 -29.21
C ASP A 254 6.76 0.89 -28.38
N ALA A 255 5.68 0.38 -27.79
CA ALA A 255 5.66 -0.89 -27.06
C ALA A 255 6.12 -2.09 -27.90
N LYS A 256 5.94 -2.06 -29.24
CA LYS A 256 6.42 -3.11 -30.15
C LYS A 256 7.94 -3.20 -30.23
N LEU A 257 8.64 -2.12 -29.89
CA LEU A 257 10.11 -2.03 -29.94
C LEU A 257 10.77 -2.51 -28.63
N ILE A 258 9.99 -3.02 -27.68
CA ILE A 258 10.53 -3.56 -26.44
C ILE A 258 11.28 -4.86 -26.75
N GLN A 259 12.59 -4.86 -26.48
CA GLN A 259 13.46 -6.00 -26.73
C GLN A 259 13.25 -7.11 -25.68
N ASN A 260 13.56 -8.35 -26.08
CA ASN A 260 13.61 -9.49 -25.17
C ASN A 260 14.55 -9.18 -24.00
N ARG A 261 14.08 -9.46 -22.77
CA ARG A 261 14.85 -9.21 -21.52
C ARG A 261 15.17 -7.74 -21.24
N GLN A 262 14.57 -6.79 -21.96
CA GLN A 262 14.68 -5.37 -21.65
C GLN A 262 14.14 -5.09 -20.24
N LYS A 263 14.83 -4.20 -19.53
CA LYS A 263 14.45 -3.80 -18.17
C LYS A 263 13.50 -2.61 -18.25
N ILE A 264 12.30 -2.75 -17.69
CA ILE A 264 11.29 -1.70 -17.62
C ILE A 264 11.28 -1.10 -16.22
N LYS A 265 11.42 0.23 -16.15
CA LYS A 265 11.30 1.06 -14.95
C LYS A 265 9.82 1.40 -14.71
N ILE A 266 9.36 1.20 -13.49
CA ILE A 266 7.98 1.43 -13.07
C ILE A 266 8.02 2.34 -11.83
N PRO A 267 7.27 3.47 -11.82
CA PRO A 267 7.15 4.31 -10.64
C PRO A 267 6.56 3.53 -9.46
N LEU A 268 7.15 3.66 -8.26
CA LEU A 268 6.67 2.96 -7.07
C LEU A 268 5.24 3.36 -6.71
N GLU A 269 4.89 4.62 -6.98
CA GLU A 269 3.56 5.18 -6.78
C GLU A 269 2.47 4.50 -7.62
N TRP A 270 2.82 3.77 -8.68
CA TRP A 270 1.87 3.08 -9.54
C TRP A 270 1.77 1.59 -9.25
N LEU A 271 2.64 1.05 -8.41
CA LEU A 271 2.57 -0.37 -8.07
C LEU A 271 1.34 -0.66 -7.22
N SER A 272 0.66 -1.76 -7.56
CA SER A 272 -0.36 -2.34 -6.71
C SER A 272 0.27 -2.81 -5.38
N GLU A 273 -0.49 -2.72 -4.29
CA GLU A 273 0.04 -3.00 -2.96
C GLU A 273 0.52 -4.45 -2.77
N GLU A 274 0.03 -5.39 -3.58
CA GLU A 274 0.54 -6.75 -3.58
C GLU A 274 2.03 -6.84 -3.91
N TYR A 275 2.59 -5.85 -4.61
CA TYR A 275 4.02 -5.77 -4.92
C TYR A 275 4.79 -4.81 -4.01
N LEU A 276 4.13 -4.04 -3.13
CA LEU A 276 4.78 -3.18 -2.15
C LEU A 276 4.94 -3.92 -0.81
N VAL A 277 6.16 -3.97 -0.29
CA VAL A 277 6.50 -4.61 0.99
C VAL A 277 6.94 -3.54 1.98
N ASN A 278 6.19 -3.40 3.07
CA ASN A 278 6.66 -2.69 4.26
C ASN A 278 7.51 -3.63 5.13
N GLN A 279 8.51 -3.08 5.82
CA GLN A 279 9.46 -3.81 6.67
C GLN A 279 8.82 -4.82 7.64
N THR A 280 7.58 -4.60 8.09
CA THR A 280 6.83 -5.55 8.94
C THR A 280 6.64 -6.91 8.26
N ASN A 281 6.48 -6.95 6.95
CA ASN A 281 6.28 -8.18 6.16
C ASN A 281 7.57 -8.75 5.55
N ALA A 282 8.64 -7.94 5.43
CA ALA A 282 9.93 -8.41 4.93
C ALA A 282 10.60 -9.42 5.89
N ASN A 283 10.43 -9.23 7.20
CA ASN A 283 10.92 -10.17 8.22
C ASN A 283 10.11 -11.49 8.25
N LEU A 284 8.84 -11.48 7.82
CA LEU A 284 8.04 -12.71 7.70
C LEU A 284 8.34 -13.47 6.39
N SER A 285 8.57 -12.78 5.28
CA SER A 285 8.88 -13.42 4.00
C SER A 285 10.28 -14.02 3.97
N THR A 286 11.27 -13.36 4.60
CA THR A 286 12.63 -13.89 4.77
C THR A 286 12.66 -15.13 5.68
N LYS A 287 11.89 -15.14 6.77
CA LYS A 287 11.73 -16.33 7.62
C LYS A 287 11.04 -17.49 6.88
N LYS A 288 10.00 -17.23 6.08
CA LYS A 288 9.34 -18.26 5.25
C LYS A 288 10.26 -18.80 4.15
N ALA A 289 11.02 -17.93 3.48
CA ALA A 289 11.97 -18.33 2.43
C ALA A 289 13.18 -19.09 2.99
N ALA A 290 13.66 -18.73 4.19
CA ALA A 290 14.72 -19.46 4.88
C ALA A 290 14.26 -20.83 5.38
N SER A 291 13.02 -20.94 5.89
CA SER A 291 12.39 -22.22 6.25
C SER A 291 12.18 -23.11 5.02
N ALA A 292 11.75 -22.56 3.89
CA ALA A 292 11.59 -23.31 2.64
C ALA A 292 12.93 -23.75 2.02
N ARG A 293 14.00 -22.95 2.17
CA ARG A 293 15.36 -23.35 1.73
C ARG A 293 15.98 -24.43 2.62
N LYS A 294 15.64 -24.49 3.91
CA LYS A 294 16.10 -25.55 4.82
C LYS A 294 15.45 -26.90 4.51
N THR A 295 14.18 -26.93 4.10
CA THR A 295 13.50 -28.18 3.70
C THR A 295 13.94 -28.73 2.34
N ILE A 296 14.46 -27.89 1.44
CA ILE A 296 14.95 -28.34 0.12
C ILE A 296 16.38 -28.91 0.19
N LYS A 297 17.24 -28.39 1.09
CA LYS A 297 18.62 -28.87 1.24
C LYS A 297 18.79 -30.23 1.94
N VAL A 298 17.75 -30.77 2.58
CA VAL A 298 17.82 -32.10 3.23
C VAL A 298 17.39 -33.24 2.28
N LYS A 299 16.76 -32.95 1.14
CA LYS A 299 16.26 -33.97 0.19
C LYS A 299 17.19 -34.30 -0.99
N SER A 300 18.46 -33.88 -0.97
CA SER A 300 19.41 -34.18 -2.06
C SER A 300 20.75 -34.68 -1.54
N LYS A 301 20.76 -35.87 -0.91
CA LYS A 301 21.95 -36.75 -0.81
C LYS A 301 21.55 -38.15 -0.30
N LYS A 302 21.23 -39.04 -1.23
CA LYS A 302 21.62 -40.48 -1.30
C LYS A 302 20.70 -41.21 -2.28
N SER A 303 21.30 -41.71 -3.36
CA SER A 303 20.80 -42.78 -4.23
C SER A 303 21.75 -43.97 -4.14
N LYS A 304 21.25 -45.14 -4.57
CA LYS A 304 21.78 -46.53 -4.48
C LYS A 304 21.35 -47.21 -3.17
N THR A 305 20.62 -48.33 -3.13
CA THR A 305 20.54 -49.48 -4.07
C THR A 305 19.18 -50.19 -3.88
N GLU A 306 18.74 -50.92 -4.91
CA GLU A 306 17.53 -51.76 -4.95
C GLU A 306 17.57 -52.93 -3.95
N LYS A 307 16.39 -53.27 -3.39
CA LYS A 307 15.87 -54.66 -3.27
C LYS A 307 14.43 -54.66 -2.75
N THR A 308 13.61 -55.45 -3.42
CA THR A 308 12.28 -55.93 -3.06
C THR A 308 12.27 -56.61 -1.68
N VAL A 309 11.23 -56.38 -0.86
CA VAL A 309 10.52 -57.37 -0.01
C VAL A 309 9.25 -56.70 0.56
N ALA A 310 8.16 -57.44 0.53
CA ALA A 310 6.84 -57.08 1.03
C ALA A 310 6.72 -57.08 2.56
N THR A 311 5.58 -56.56 3.03
CA THR A 311 4.87 -56.80 4.29
C THR A 311 5.02 -55.87 5.51
N LYS A 312 3.82 -55.63 6.08
CA LYS A 312 3.44 -55.30 7.47
C LYS A 312 3.39 -53.83 7.90
N ASN A 313 2.17 -53.29 7.75
CA ASN A 313 1.40 -52.61 8.79
C ASN A 313 2.06 -52.50 10.18
N LYS A 314 2.31 -51.26 10.64
CA LYS A 314 2.13 -50.90 12.05
C LYS A 314 1.79 -49.41 12.20
N LYS A 315 0.55 -49.17 12.62
CA LYS A 315 -0.01 -47.89 13.07
C LYS A 315 0.79 -47.35 14.27
N SER A 316 1.33 -46.14 14.19
CA SER A 316 1.70 -45.36 15.38
C SER A 316 0.74 -44.17 15.53
N LYS A 317 -0.17 -44.31 16.48
CA LYS A 317 -1.12 -43.28 16.94
C LYS A 317 -0.34 -42.14 17.61
N THR A 318 -0.35 -40.95 17.02
CA THR A 318 -0.02 -39.71 17.74
C THR A 318 -1.30 -38.88 17.83
N LYS A 319 -1.94 -38.95 19.00
CA LYS A 319 -3.12 -38.16 19.37
C LYS A 319 -2.76 -36.67 19.34
N ILE A 320 -3.08 -35.98 18.24
CA ILE A 320 -3.26 -34.53 18.28
C ILE A 320 -4.67 -34.30 18.81
N VAL A 321 -4.76 -33.81 20.05
CA VAL A 321 -6.01 -33.38 20.68
C VAL A 321 -6.53 -32.17 19.89
N ALA A 322 -7.29 -32.45 18.84
CA ALA A 322 -8.13 -31.47 18.18
C ALA A 322 -9.24 -31.10 19.17
N LYS A 323 -9.13 -29.90 19.77
CA LYS A 323 -10.28 -29.24 20.39
C LYS A 323 -11.36 -29.08 19.29
N LYS A 324 -12.25 -30.06 19.18
CA LYS A 324 -13.51 -29.96 18.44
C LYS A 324 -14.33 -28.85 19.10
N THR A 325 -14.25 -27.64 18.58
CA THR A 325 -15.33 -26.68 18.77
C THR A 325 -16.58 -27.30 18.16
N LYS A 326 -17.54 -27.66 19.01
CA LYS A 326 -18.89 -28.08 18.61
C LYS A 326 -19.42 -27.07 17.59
N ARG A 327 -19.55 -27.48 16.32
CA ARG A 327 -20.34 -26.73 15.33
C ARG A 327 -21.76 -26.69 15.88
N LYS A 328 -22.21 -25.52 16.34
CA LYS A 328 -23.65 -25.27 16.53
C LYS A 328 -24.32 -25.60 15.20
N THR A 329 -25.33 -26.46 15.21
CA THR A 329 -26.25 -26.64 14.09
C THR A 329 -26.78 -25.26 13.72
N ASN A 330 -26.42 -24.77 12.53
CA ASN A 330 -26.81 -23.43 12.11
C ASN A 330 -28.29 -23.48 11.70
N VAL A 331 -29.18 -23.15 12.64
CA VAL A 331 -30.64 -23.15 12.44
C VAL A 331 -31.09 -22.12 11.40
N HIS A 332 -30.25 -21.12 11.11
CA HIS A 332 -30.57 -20.07 10.15
C HIS A 332 -30.17 -20.46 8.72
N LYS A 333 -31.10 -20.28 7.77
CA LYS A 333 -30.83 -20.39 6.32
C LYS A 333 -29.81 -19.34 5.88
N ILE A 334 -29.14 -19.60 4.76
CA ILE A 334 -28.29 -18.60 4.10
C ILE A 334 -29.20 -17.66 3.31
N HIS A 335 -28.94 -16.36 3.40
CA HIS A 335 -29.60 -15.32 2.62
C HIS A 335 -28.61 -14.69 1.64
N VAL A 336 -28.96 -14.67 0.36
CA VAL A 336 -28.17 -14.03 -0.69
C VAL A 336 -28.93 -12.83 -1.23
N ILE A 337 -28.40 -11.63 -1.00
CA ILE A 337 -28.82 -10.41 -1.70
C ILE A 337 -28.11 -10.43 -3.05
N LEU A 338 -28.87 -10.69 -4.12
CA LEU A 338 -28.36 -10.91 -5.46
C LEU A 338 -28.65 -9.69 -6.34
N ASP A 339 -27.58 -9.09 -6.84
CA ASP A 339 -27.62 -7.87 -7.62
C ASP A 339 -27.15 -8.16 -9.05
N SER A 340 -28.04 -7.97 -10.02
CA SER A 340 -27.65 -7.90 -11.43
C SER A 340 -27.29 -6.45 -11.75
N GLY A 341 -26.05 -6.20 -12.19
CA GLY A 341 -25.56 -4.86 -12.52
C GLY A 341 -26.43 -4.14 -13.56
N HIS A 342 -26.26 -2.82 -13.68
CA HIS A 342 -26.84 -2.03 -14.78
C HIS A 342 -28.39 -2.08 -14.86
N GLY A 343 -28.97 -2.32 -16.03
CA GLY A 343 -30.41 -2.49 -16.29
C GLY A 343 -31.11 -1.18 -16.64
N GLY A 344 -32.26 -1.29 -17.28
CA GLY A 344 -33.06 -0.17 -17.73
C GLY A 344 -32.35 0.62 -18.83
N GLY A 345 -32.25 1.94 -18.67
CA GLY A 345 -31.54 2.79 -19.65
C GLY A 345 -30.01 2.65 -19.65
N ASP A 346 -29.43 1.85 -18.74
CA ASP A 346 -27.99 1.64 -18.62
C ASP A 346 -27.64 0.21 -19.09
N PRO A 347 -27.12 0.03 -20.31
CA PRO A 347 -26.77 -1.29 -20.85
C PRO A 347 -25.51 -1.90 -20.24
N GLY A 348 -24.74 -1.12 -19.46
CA GLY A 348 -23.37 -1.49 -19.10
C GLY A 348 -22.46 -1.66 -20.31
N ALA A 349 -21.53 -2.61 -20.23
CA ALA A 349 -20.70 -3.01 -21.35
C ALA A 349 -21.54 -3.61 -22.49
N SER A 350 -21.15 -3.32 -23.72
CA SER A 350 -21.70 -4.00 -24.91
C SER A 350 -20.58 -4.67 -25.69
N GLY A 351 -20.90 -5.79 -26.34
CA GLY A 351 -19.98 -6.56 -27.19
C GLY A 351 -20.66 -6.95 -28.49
N GLY A 352 -19.88 -7.18 -29.55
CA GLY A 352 -20.40 -7.46 -30.89
C GLY A 352 -20.65 -6.20 -31.72
N SER A 353 -21.38 -6.35 -32.84
CA SER A 353 -21.63 -5.32 -33.84
C SER A 353 -23.06 -5.40 -34.36
N ARG A 354 -23.69 -4.23 -34.52
CA ARG A 354 -25.01 -4.14 -35.20
C ARG A 354 -24.96 -4.68 -36.62
N LYS A 355 -23.84 -4.52 -37.33
CA LYS A 355 -23.66 -5.01 -38.70
C LYS A 355 -23.74 -6.53 -38.77
N ASN A 356 -23.17 -7.21 -37.79
CA ASN A 356 -23.11 -8.67 -37.73
C ASN A 356 -24.31 -9.28 -37.00
N LYS A 357 -25.23 -8.44 -36.47
CA LYS A 357 -26.41 -8.84 -35.69
C LYS A 357 -26.06 -9.73 -34.47
N ASP A 358 -24.91 -9.50 -33.86
CA ASP A 358 -24.37 -10.25 -32.71
C ASP A 358 -24.16 -9.36 -31.46
N LEU A 359 -24.85 -8.23 -31.40
CA LEU A 359 -24.73 -7.28 -30.29
C LEU A 359 -25.34 -7.85 -29.00
N ILE A 360 -24.56 -7.82 -27.92
CA ILE A 360 -24.96 -8.24 -26.58
C ILE A 360 -24.73 -7.12 -25.58
N TYR A 361 -25.58 -7.07 -24.55
CA TYR A 361 -25.55 -6.06 -23.49
C TYR A 361 -25.31 -6.70 -22.13
N GLU A 362 -24.55 -6.03 -21.27
CA GLU A 362 -24.13 -6.56 -19.98
C GLU A 362 -25.32 -6.84 -19.08
N ASP A 363 -26.25 -5.89 -18.98
CA ASP A 363 -27.46 -5.98 -18.15
C ASP A 363 -28.30 -7.22 -18.48
N GLU A 364 -28.57 -7.47 -19.76
CA GLU A 364 -29.29 -8.66 -20.25
C GLU A 364 -28.60 -9.96 -19.81
N VAL A 365 -27.28 -10.03 -20.03
CA VAL A 365 -26.47 -11.21 -19.71
C VAL A 365 -26.47 -11.45 -18.20
N VAL A 366 -26.18 -10.43 -17.40
CA VAL A 366 -26.04 -10.59 -15.95
C VAL A 366 -27.40 -10.80 -15.28
N TYR A 367 -28.49 -10.26 -15.84
CA TYR A 367 -29.83 -10.52 -15.37
C TYR A 367 -30.24 -11.98 -15.61
N ASP A 368 -30.03 -12.53 -16.82
CA ASP A 368 -30.31 -13.95 -17.09
C ASP A 368 -29.47 -14.88 -16.20
N VAL A 369 -28.17 -14.59 -16.05
CA VAL A 369 -27.29 -15.33 -15.12
C VAL A 369 -27.81 -15.24 -13.68
N SER A 370 -28.30 -14.08 -13.24
CA SER A 370 -28.87 -13.91 -11.91
C SER A 370 -30.11 -14.77 -11.68
N LYS A 371 -30.96 -14.95 -12.71
CA LYS A 371 -32.13 -15.83 -12.66
C LYS A 371 -31.73 -17.29 -12.53
N ARG A 372 -30.79 -17.75 -13.36
CA ARG A 372 -30.25 -19.12 -13.28
C ARG A 372 -29.62 -19.39 -11.92
N MET A 373 -28.81 -18.45 -11.44
CA MET A 373 -28.18 -18.56 -10.13
C MET A 373 -29.23 -18.57 -9.01
N SER A 374 -30.29 -17.77 -9.11
CA SER A 374 -31.39 -17.75 -8.16
C SER A 374 -32.10 -19.11 -8.07
N GLU A 375 -32.38 -19.75 -9.20
CA GLU A 375 -33.00 -21.08 -9.24
C GLU A 375 -32.13 -22.14 -8.58
N LEU A 376 -30.83 -22.15 -8.91
CA LEU A 376 -29.86 -23.09 -8.32
C LEU A 376 -29.70 -22.87 -6.81
N LEU A 377 -29.60 -21.62 -6.36
CA LEU A 377 -29.50 -21.29 -4.93
C LEU A 377 -30.75 -21.71 -4.15
N LYS A 378 -31.95 -21.45 -4.70
CA LYS A 378 -33.21 -21.84 -4.06
C LYS A 378 -33.34 -23.36 -3.91
N LYS A 379 -32.86 -24.14 -4.88
CA LYS A 379 -32.81 -25.62 -4.80
C LYS A 379 -31.96 -26.11 -3.63
N GLU A 380 -30.90 -25.39 -3.29
CA GLU A 380 -30.03 -25.65 -2.14
C GLU A 380 -30.57 -25.09 -0.80
N GLY A 381 -31.82 -24.61 -0.77
CA GLY A 381 -32.46 -24.05 0.42
C GLY A 381 -32.00 -22.64 0.80
N VAL A 382 -31.29 -21.94 -0.09
CA VAL A 382 -30.85 -20.54 0.10
C VAL A 382 -32.02 -19.59 -0.22
N ILE A 383 -32.20 -18.57 0.62
CA ILE A 383 -33.18 -17.50 0.39
C ILE A 383 -32.51 -16.41 -0.44
N VAL A 384 -33.08 -16.08 -1.60
CA VAL A 384 -32.52 -15.09 -2.54
C VAL A 384 -33.36 -13.82 -2.55
N HIS A 385 -32.70 -12.68 -2.37
CA HIS A 385 -33.28 -11.33 -2.40
C HIS A 385 -32.73 -10.57 -3.62
N PRO A 386 -33.43 -10.57 -4.77
CA PRO A 386 -32.99 -9.81 -5.94
C PRO A 386 -33.08 -8.30 -5.70
N THR A 387 -32.24 -7.51 -6.38
CA THR A 387 -32.30 -6.03 -6.33
C THR A 387 -32.95 -5.40 -7.56
N LEU A 388 -33.08 -6.14 -8.65
CA LEU A 388 -33.63 -5.73 -9.94
C LEU A 388 -34.72 -6.72 -10.38
N ALA A 389 -35.73 -6.23 -11.08
CA ALA A 389 -36.68 -7.07 -11.82
C ALA A 389 -36.89 -6.52 -13.23
N ASP A 390 -36.87 -7.43 -14.18
CA ASP A 390 -37.33 -7.24 -15.55
C ASP A 390 -38.79 -7.75 -15.63
N PRO A 391 -39.75 -6.88 -15.94
CA PRO A 391 -41.15 -7.25 -16.14
C PRO A 391 -41.40 -8.33 -17.20
N ASN A 392 -40.63 -8.36 -18.28
CA ASN A 392 -40.86 -9.22 -19.43
C ASN A 392 -39.98 -10.49 -19.40
N GLN A 393 -38.85 -10.51 -18.68
CA GLN A 393 -38.06 -11.71 -18.42
C GLN A 393 -38.26 -12.27 -17.00
N LYS A 394 -39.28 -13.12 -16.84
CA LYS A 394 -39.57 -13.79 -15.56
C LYS A 394 -38.69 -15.01 -15.28
N LYS A 395 -38.28 -15.75 -16.33
CA LYS A 395 -37.49 -17.01 -16.27
C LYS A 395 -36.21 -16.88 -17.11
N PRO A 396 -35.20 -17.74 -16.89
CA PRO A 396 -34.04 -17.80 -17.79
C PRO A 396 -34.44 -18.08 -19.24
N VAL A 397 -33.73 -17.46 -20.19
CA VAL A 397 -33.98 -17.60 -21.62
C VAL A 397 -32.92 -18.45 -22.31
N ARG A 398 -33.28 -19.14 -23.39
CA ARG A 398 -32.30 -19.94 -24.16
C ARG A 398 -31.35 -19.07 -24.97
N PHE A 399 -31.84 -17.95 -25.50
CA PHE A 399 -31.10 -16.98 -26.30
C PHE A 399 -31.45 -15.57 -25.81
N LEU A 400 -30.43 -14.72 -25.67
CA LEU A 400 -30.62 -13.32 -25.32
C LEU A 400 -31.08 -12.51 -26.52
N SER A 401 -31.82 -11.44 -26.26
CA SER A 401 -32.18 -10.46 -27.27
C SER A 401 -30.93 -9.70 -27.74
N HIS A 402 -30.84 -9.44 -29.05
CA HIS A 402 -29.83 -8.52 -29.62
C HIS A 402 -30.28 -7.05 -29.56
N ARG A 403 -31.49 -6.78 -29.03
CA ARG A 403 -32.02 -5.44 -28.77
C ARG A 403 -31.90 -5.17 -27.28
N HIS A 404 -31.49 -3.95 -26.94
CA HIS A 404 -31.40 -3.48 -25.56
C HIS A 404 -32.80 -3.30 -24.98
N ASP A 405 -33.15 -4.10 -23.99
CA ASP A 405 -34.30 -3.87 -23.13
C ASP A 405 -34.01 -2.73 -22.16
N LYS A 406 -35.04 -1.99 -21.77
CA LYS A 406 -34.89 -0.81 -20.90
C LYS A 406 -35.94 -0.73 -19.81
N ASP A 407 -36.76 -1.77 -19.66
CA ASP A 407 -37.89 -1.77 -18.76
C ASP A 407 -37.54 -2.25 -17.34
N GLU A 408 -36.29 -2.66 -17.08
CA GLU A 408 -35.89 -3.20 -15.80
C GLU A 408 -35.94 -2.14 -14.69
N GLN A 409 -36.34 -2.62 -13.51
CA GLN A 409 -36.71 -1.78 -12.39
C GLN A 409 -35.98 -2.20 -11.13
N LEU A 410 -35.34 -1.24 -10.47
CA LEU A 410 -34.82 -1.46 -9.13
C LEU A 410 -35.98 -1.67 -8.16
N LEU A 411 -35.83 -2.67 -7.31
CA LEU A 411 -36.80 -3.09 -6.31
C LEU A 411 -36.77 -2.21 -5.05
N VAL A 412 -36.53 -0.91 -5.22
CA VAL A 412 -36.81 0.13 -4.21
C VAL A 412 -38.29 0.45 -4.19
N THR A 413 -38.76 1.15 -3.16
CA THR A 413 -40.18 1.47 -2.98
C THR A 413 -40.38 2.99 -2.97
N PRO A 414 -41.03 3.62 -3.98
CA PRO A 414 -41.58 3.01 -5.19
C PRO A 414 -40.49 2.54 -6.16
N ARG A 415 -40.83 1.62 -7.07
CA ARG A 415 -39.88 1.06 -8.06
C ARG A 415 -39.24 2.16 -8.90
N TYR A 416 -37.97 1.97 -9.26
CA TYR A 416 -37.22 2.93 -10.05
C TYR A 416 -36.71 2.30 -11.35
N SER A 417 -37.22 2.78 -12.49
CA SER A 417 -36.63 2.48 -13.80
C SER A 417 -35.30 3.23 -13.94
N THR A 418 -34.22 2.49 -14.18
CA THR A 418 -32.84 2.97 -14.19
C THR A 418 -32.54 3.83 -15.41
N ARG A 419 -33.06 5.06 -15.44
CA ARG A 419 -32.75 6.06 -16.49
C ARG A 419 -31.41 6.76 -16.27
N ASN A 420 -30.92 6.75 -15.04
CA ASN A 420 -29.64 7.36 -14.67
C ASN A 420 -28.82 6.37 -13.84
N SER A 421 -27.73 5.88 -14.41
CA SER A 421 -26.86 4.86 -13.81
C SER A 421 -26.36 5.26 -12.42
N ARG A 422 -25.97 6.53 -12.23
CA ARG A 422 -25.50 7.04 -10.93
C ARG A 422 -26.59 7.03 -9.88
N VAL A 423 -27.82 7.42 -10.23
CA VAL A 423 -28.97 7.34 -9.32
C VAL A 423 -29.26 5.88 -8.99
N GLY A 424 -29.28 5.01 -9.99
CA GLY A 424 -29.52 3.58 -9.85
C GLY A 424 -28.55 2.91 -8.88
N VAL A 425 -27.23 3.09 -9.08
CA VAL A 425 -26.20 2.55 -8.18
C VAL A 425 -26.36 3.07 -6.75
N ASN A 426 -26.70 4.34 -6.56
CA ASN A 426 -26.94 4.89 -5.22
C ASN A 426 -28.21 4.30 -4.56
N MET A 427 -29.26 4.03 -5.34
CA MET A 427 -30.47 3.36 -4.86
C MET A 427 -30.20 1.89 -4.50
N ARG A 428 -29.37 1.18 -5.26
CA ARG A 428 -28.90 -0.18 -4.91
C ARG A 428 -28.20 -0.19 -3.55
N VAL A 429 -27.37 0.82 -3.26
CA VAL A 429 -26.76 0.96 -1.92
C VAL A 429 -27.82 1.06 -0.82
N TYR A 430 -28.87 1.85 -1.01
CA TYR A 430 -29.97 1.95 -0.04
C TYR A 430 -30.74 0.63 0.10
N LEU A 431 -31.13 0.02 -1.01
CA LEU A 431 -31.88 -1.24 -1.04
C LEU A 431 -31.13 -2.38 -0.34
N VAL A 432 -29.87 -2.61 -0.71
CA VAL A 432 -29.04 -3.68 -0.12
C VAL A 432 -28.87 -3.48 1.38
N ASN A 433 -28.64 -2.24 1.83
CA ASN A 433 -28.52 -1.96 3.26
C ASN A 433 -29.87 -2.12 3.97
N HIS A 434 -30.99 -1.73 3.35
CA HIS A 434 -32.32 -1.93 3.91
C HIS A 434 -32.62 -3.42 4.12
N ILE A 435 -32.44 -4.25 3.08
CA ILE A 435 -32.61 -5.71 3.16
C ILE A 435 -31.72 -6.31 4.25
N TYR A 436 -30.44 -5.90 4.30
CA TYR A 436 -29.53 -6.34 5.36
C TYR A 436 -30.07 -5.99 6.75
N GLN A 437 -30.54 -4.77 6.99
CA GLN A 437 -31.08 -4.37 8.29
C GLN A 437 -32.35 -5.13 8.66
N GLU A 438 -33.26 -5.37 7.71
CA GLU A 438 -34.46 -6.18 7.95
C GLU A 438 -34.11 -7.63 8.34
N LEU A 439 -33.15 -8.25 7.65
CA LEU A 439 -32.64 -9.58 8.02
C LEU A 439 -31.99 -9.58 9.42
N ARG A 440 -31.27 -8.51 9.78
CA ARG A 440 -30.70 -8.36 11.12
C ARG A 440 -31.78 -8.19 12.19
N LYS A 441 -32.88 -7.48 11.92
CA LYS A 441 -34.05 -7.39 12.82
C LYS A 441 -34.70 -8.75 13.02
N GLN A 442 -34.75 -9.59 11.98
CA GLN A 442 -35.18 -10.99 12.04
C GLN A 442 -34.14 -11.92 12.71
N LYS A 443 -33.09 -11.36 13.34
CA LYS A 443 -32.03 -12.08 14.05
C LYS A 443 -31.19 -13.03 13.17
N VAL A 444 -31.20 -12.86 11.84
CA VAL A 444 -30.33 -13.63 10.94
C VAL A 444 -28.85 -13.28 11.21
N PRO A 445 -27.97 -14.25 11.51
CA PRO A 445 -26.54 -13.99 11.74
C PRO A 445 -25.88 -13.30 10.55
N PRO A 446 -24.98 -12.31 10.77
CA PRO A 446 -24.38 -11.57 9.67
C PRO A 446 -23.52 -12.46 8.76
N GLU A 447 -22.92 -13.54 9.28
CA GLU A 447 -22.20 -14.55 8.51
C GLU A 447 -23.08 -15.38 7.57
N ASN A 448 -24.39 -15.36 7.77
CA ASN A 448 -25.37 -16.04 6.92
C ASN A 448 -25.97 -15.10 5.86
N ILE A 449 -25.59 -13.82 5.83
CA ILE A 449 -26.07 -12.84 4.85
C ILE A 449 -24.94 -12.51 3.88
N LEU A 450 -25.14 -12.85 2.61
CA LEU A 450 -24.17 -12.62 1.55
C LEU A 450 -24.72 -11.61 0.54
N PHE A 451 -23.88 -10.68 0.11
CA PHE A 451 -24.17 -9.81 -1.03
C PHE A 451 -23.30 -10.24 -2.21
N ILE A 452 -23.92 -10.49 -3.36
CA ILE A 452 -23.25 -10.79 -4.62
C ILE A 452 -23.81 -9.83 -5.67
N SER A 453 -22.91 -9.12 -6.36
CA SER A 453 -23.25 -8.34 -7.55
C SER A 453 -22.56 -8.95 -8.76
N LEU A 454 -23.33 -9.15 -9.84
CA LEU A 454 -22.91 -9.77 -11.08
C LEU A 454 -22.72 -8.70 -12.15
N HIS A 455 -21.58 -8.77 -12.85
CA HIS A 455 -21.15 -7.81 -13.86
C HIS A 455 -20.42 -8.51 -15.01
N GLY A 456 -20.50 -7.91 -16.19
CA GLY A 456 -19.76 -8.26 -17.40
C GLY A 456 -18.77 -7.15 -17.74
N ASP A 457 -17.48 -7.45 -17.69
CA ASP A 457 -16.43 -6.42 -17.77
C ASP A 457 -15.93 -6.25 -19.22
N SER A 458 -15.86 -5.01 -19.74
CA SER A 458 -15.20 -4.69 -21.02
C SER A 458 -13.80 -4.15 -20.78
N LEU A 459 -12.86 -5.07 -20.60
CA LEU A 459 -11.48 -4.77 -20.24
C LEU A 459 -10.56 -4.74 -21.46
N HIS A 460 -9.30 -4.39 -21.25
CA HIS A 460 -8.28 -4.48 -22.29
C HIS A 460 -8.30 -5.88 -22.96
N SER A 461 -8.24 -5.92 -24.29
CA SER A 461 -8.46 -7.12 -25.12
C SER A 461 -7.55 -8.31 -24.81
N SER A 462 -6.41 -8.07 -24.17
CA SER A 462 -5.51 -9.12 -23.67
C SER A 462 -6.04 -9.87 -22.44
N LEU A 463 -7.19 -9.47 -21.88
CA LEU A 463 -7.77 -10.01 -20.66
C LEU A 463 -9.00 -10.86 -20.95
N ARG A 464 -9.15 -11.94 -20.18
CA ARG A 464 -10.31 -12.83 -20.24
C ARG A 464 -10.47 -13.62 -18.94
N GLY A 465 -11.68 -14.12 -18.73
CA GLY A 465 -12.03 -15.03 -17.64
C GLY A 465 -12.52 -14.31 -16.38
N VAL A 466 -13.12 -15.09 -15.48
CA VAL A 466 -13.80 -14.55 -14.30
C VAL A 466 -12.83 -13.89 -13.31
N MET A 467 -13.32 -12.86 -12.63
CA MET A 467 -12.69 -12.20 -11.50
C MET A 467 -13.69 -12.01 -10.37
N VAL A 468 -13.18 -11.85 -9.15
CA VAL A 468 -13.97 -11.50 -7.98
C VAL A 468 -13.40 -10.24 -7.33
N TYR A 469 -14.21 -9.19 -7.32
CA TYR A 469 -13.91 -7.97 -6.58
C TYR A 469 -14.45 -8.05 -5.15
N TYR A 470 -13.70 -7.53 -4.19
CA TYR A 470 -14.13 -7.42 -2.80
C TYR A 470 -14.00 -5.99 -2.28
N PRO A 471 -14.81 -5.59 -1.27
CA PRO A 471 -14.74 -4.26 -0.68
C PRO A 471 -13.44 -4.10 0.10
N ASP A 472 -12.47 -3.41 -0.50
CA ASP A 472 -11.18 -3.15 0.13
C ASP A 472 -11.31 -2.12 1.25
N ARG A 473 -10.89 -2.47 2.49
CA ARG A 473 -11.02 -1.57 3.64
C ARG A 473 -10.30 -0.24 3.45
N ARG A 474 -9.25 -0.21 2.63
CA ARG A 474 -8.42 0.97 2.39
C ARG A 474 -9.14 2.03 1.56
N LEU A 475 -10.07 1.58 0.70
CA LEU A 475 -10.75 2.40 -0.29
C LEU A 475 -12.20 2.71 0.12
N ARG A 476 -12.73 1.95 1.08
CA ARG A 476 -14.07 2.15 1.62
C ARG A 476 -14.12 3.44 2.46
N ARG A 477 -15.04 4.34 2.10
CA ARG A 477 -15.37 5.52 2.90
C ARG A 477 -16.06 5.08 4.20
N GLY A 478 -15.84 5.81 5.30
CA GLY A 478 -16.45 5.49 6.60
C GLY A 478 -17.97 5.76 6.68
N SER A 479 -18.54 6.45 5.68
CA SER A 479 -19.97 6.66 5.58
C SER A 479 -20.41 6.92 4.14
N PHE A 480 -21.68 6.66 3.86
CA PHE A 480 -22.38 7.03 2.64
C PHE A 480 -23.54 7.98 2.99
N ARG A 481 -23.51 9.18 2.40
CA ARG A 481 -24.44 10.28 2.71
C ARG A 481 -24.77 11.02 1.43
N LEU A 482 -26.02 10.96 0.99
CA LEU A 482 -26.55 11.73 -0.12
C LEU A 482 -27.77 12.51 0.37
N LYS A 483 -27.92 13.77 -0.08
CA LYS A 483 -28.98 14.68 0.40
C LYS A 483 -30.08 14.96 -0.63
N SER A 484 -29.99 14.39 -1.83
CA SER A 484 -30.90 14.70 -2.95
C SER A 484 -32.35 14.27 -2.68
N LYS A 485 -33.32 15.06 -3.18
CA LYS A 485 -34.77 14.81 -3.06
C LYS A 485 -35.18 13.47 -3.67
N ILE A 486 -34.50 13.03 -4.74
CA ILE A 486 -34.82 11.76 -5.42
C ILE A 486 -34.67 10.55 -4.49
N TYR A 487 -33.64 10.54 -3.62
CA TYR A 487 -33.44 9.44 -2.70
C TYR A 487 -34.39 9.51 -1.50
N ARG A 488 -34.77 10.71 -1.04
CA ARG A 488 -35.70 10.85 0.10
C ARG A 488 -37.11 10.29 -0.17
N ARG A 489 -37.45 10.07 -1.44
CA ARG A 489 -38.75 9.54 -1.86
C ARG A 489 -38.84 8.01 -1.77
N ILE A 490 -37.73 7.30 -1.60
CA ILE A 490 -37.75 5.84 -1.47
C ILE A 490 -37.79 5.41 0.00
N LYS A 491 -38.53 4.34 0.31
CA LYS A 491 -38.66 3.76 1.66
C LYS A 491 -37.32 3.33 2.25
N GLU A 492 -36.41 2.85 1.40
CA GLU A 492 -35.11 2.30 1.78
C GLU A 492 -34.09 3.39 2.14
N TYR A 493 -34.43 4.67 1.94
CA TYR A 493 -33.53 5.77 2.16
C TYR A 493 -33.07 5.87 3.60
N ASN A 494 -31.75 6.04 3.76
CA ASN A 494 -31.14 6.37 5.03
C ASN A 494 -30.26 7.61 4.87
N SER A 495 -30.49 8.63 5.69
CA SER A 495 -29.75 9.90 5.62
C SER A 495 -28.25 9.74 5.90
N LYS A 496 -27.85 8.66 6.59
CA LYS A 496 -26.47 8.36 6.94
C LYS A 496 -26.25 6.87 7.18
N LEU A 497 -25.65 6.20 6.19
CA LEU A 497 -25.09 4.86 6.38
C LEU A 497 -23.65 4.98 6.89
N THR A 498 -23.32 4.29 7.98
CA THR A 498 -21.97 4.27 8.58
C THR A 498 -21.36 2.89 8.46
N PHE A 499 -20.04 2.86 8.23
CA PHE A 499 -19.30 1.60 8.09
C PHE A 499 -18.15 1.59 9.09
N GLN A 500 -18.27 0.76 10.12
CA GLN A 500 -17.25 0.68 11.17
C GLN A 500 -15.97 0.05 10.62
N THR A 501 -14.82 0.54 11.11
CA THR A 501 -13.51 0.05 10.65
C THR A 501 -13.29 -1.44 10.99
N LYS A 502 -13.82 -1.91 12.12
CA LYS A 502 -13.75 -3.32 12.53
C LYS A 502 -14.51 -4.21 11.55
N ASP A 503 -15.73 -3.84 11.21
CA ASP A 503 -16.57 -4.59 10.28
C ASP A 503 -15.98 -4.59 8.88
N ASN A 504 -15.47 -3.46 8.40
CA ASN A 504 -14.80 -3.38 7.10
C ASN A 504 -13.60 -4.32 6.99
N ARG A 505 -12.77 -4.43 8.05
CA ARG A 505 -11.65 -5.40 8.10
C ARG A 505 -12.15 -6.84 8.06
N TYR A 506 -13.22 -7.13 8.78
CA TYR A 506 -13.79 -8.47 8.84
C TYR A 506 -14.42 -8.89 7.52
N SER A 507 -15.28 -8.03 6.94
CA SER A 507 -15.90 -8.24 5.62
C SER A 507 -14.86 -8.40 4.52
N GLU A 508 -13.81 -7.58 4.48
CA GLU A 508 -12.73 -7.74 3.50
C GLU A 508 -12.11 -9.13 3.57
N LYS A 509 -11.78 -9.62 4.77
CA LYS A 509 -11.18 -10.94 4.97
C LYS A 509 -12.10 -12.06 4.48
N LEU A 510 -13.39 -11.99 4.83
CA LEU A 510 -14.38 -12.99 4.43
C LEU A 510 -14.62 -12.98 2.91
N SER A 511 -14.91 -11.80 2.33
CA SER A 511 -15.15 -11.66 0.89
C SER A 511 -13.93 -12.10 0.07
N LYS A 512 -12.72 -11.78 0.52
CA LYS A 512 -11.49 -12.25 -0.13
C LYS A 512 -11.31 -13.76 -0.03
N SER A 513 -11.67 -14.37 1.10
CA SER A 513 -11.61 -15.83 1.25
C SER A 513 -12.65 -16.52 0.36
N PHE A 514 -13.88 -16.00 0.34
CA PHE A 514 -14.96 -16.52 -0.48
C PHE A 514 -14.66 -16.38 -1.98
N GLY A 515 -14.14 -15.23 -2.41
CA GLY A 515 -13.73 -15.02 -3.80
C GLY A 515 -12.65 -16.02 -4.25
N LYS A 516 -11.74 -16.44 -3.37
CA LYS A 516 -10.77 -17.51 -3.69
C LYS A 516 -11.45 -18.84 -3.93
N VAL A 517 -12.44 -19.20 -3.11
CA VAL A 517 -13.22 -20.42 -3.30
C VAL A 517 -13.93 -20.41 -4.65
N ILE A 518 -14.54 -19.28 -5.04
CA ILE A 518 -15.16 -19.12 -6.37
C ILE A 518 -14.13 -19.36 -7.47
N ILE A 519 -13.01 -18.63 -7.46
CA ILE A 519 -11.97 -18.74 -8.48
C ILE A 519 -11.38 -20.16 -8.56
N ASP A 520 -11.16 -20.80 -7.41
CA ASP A 520 -10.65 -22.17 -7.37
C ASP A 520 -11.67 -23.17 -7.92
N GLN A 521 -12.97 -22.95 -7.71
CA GLN A 521 -14.01 -23.78 -8.32
C GLN A 521 -14.06 -23.63 -9.84
N PHE A 522 -13.97 -22.40 -10.37
CA PHE A 522 -13.86 -22.18 -11.82
C PHE A 522 -12.62 -22.88 -12.40
N ARG A 523 -11.49 -22.86 -11.70
CA ARG A 523 -10.28 -23.57 -12.15
C ARG A 523 -10.46 -25.08 -12.14
N LYS A 524 -11.09 -25.63 -11.11
CA LYS A 524 -11.39 -27.08 -11.02
C LYS A 524 -12.29 -27.54 -12.16
N THR A 525 -13.26 -26.72 -12.56
CA THR A 525 -14.15 -27.00 -13.70
C THR A 525 -13.53 -26.61 -15.05
N LYS A 526 -12.24 -26.27 -15.09
CA LYS A 526 -11.48 -25.85 -16.29
C LYS A 526 -12.05 -24.60 -16.97
N LEU A 527 -12.84 -23.79 -16.27
CA LEU A 527 -13.34 -22.52 -16.79
C LEU A 527 -12.25 -21.43 -16.76
N PRO A 528 -12.28 -20.49 -17.72
CA PRO A 528 -11.33 -19.38 -17.76
C PRO A 528 -11.44 -18.49 -16.51
N THR A 529 -10.32 -18.32 -15.81
CA THR A 529 -10.14 -17.32 -14.74
C THR A 529 -9.10 -16.31 -15.18
N HIS A 530 -9.19 -15.07 -14.69
CA HIS A 530 -8.16 -14.06 -14.98
C HIS A 530 -6.78 -14.54 -14.51
N ARG A 531 -5.78 -14.45 -15.40
CA ARG A 531 -4.43 -15.01 -15.16
C ARG A 531 -3.31 -13.98 -15.14
N VAL A 532 -3.57 -12.74 -15.57
CA VAL A 532 -2.54 -11.70 -15.72
C VAL A 532 -2.21 -11.04 -14.38
N SER A 533 -3.21 -10.85 -13.53
CA SER A 533 -3.06 -10.41 -12.14
C SER A 533 -3.96 -11.23 -11.22
N SER A 534 -4.01 -10.92 -9.92
CA SER A 534 -4.85 -11.67 -8.98
C SER A 534 -6.32 -11.64 -9.40
N ALA A 535 -6.90 -12.81 -9.70
CA ALA A 535 -8.32 -12.96 -10.02
C ALA A 535 -9.24 -12.61 -8.83
N VAL A 536 -8.70 -12.53 -7.61
CA VAL A 536 -9.43 -12.05 -6.41
C VAL A 536 -8.76 -10.80 -5.90
N ARG A 537 -9.44 -9.66 -5.94
CA ARG A 537 -8.79 -8.37 -5.71
C ARG A 537 -9.72 -7.31 -5.13
N GLY A 538 -9.11 -6.35 -4.43
CA GLY A 538 -9.79 -5.11 -4.06
C GLY A 538 -10.02 -4.26 -5.30
N TYR A 539 -11.17 -3.57 -5.35
CA TYR A 539 -11.51 -2.64 -6.43
C TYR A 539 -10.67 -1.36 -6.30
N LEU A 540 -9.78 -1.08 -7.26
CA LEU A 540 -8.93 0.12 -7.28
C LEU A 540 -9.50 1.12 -8.28
N TYR A 541 -9.81 2.34 -7.84
CA TYR A 541 -9.99 3.50 -8.72
C TYR A 541 -8.63 4.16 -9.00
#